data_AF-A0A6P4E4J9-F1
#
_entry.id   AF-A0A6P4E4J9-F1
#
_cell.length_a   1.000
_cell.length_b   1.000
_cell.length_c   1.000
_cell.angle_alpha   90.00
_cell.angle_beta   90.00
_cell.angle_gamma   90.00
#
_symmetry.space_group_name_H-M   'P 1'
#
loop_
_entity.id
_entity.type
_entity.pdbx_description
1 polymer ?
#
loop_
_entity_poly.entity_id
_entity_poly.type
_entity_poly.pdbx_seq_one_letter_code
_entity_poly.pdbx_strand_id
1 'polypeptide(L)'
;MRRLHGILPILFLLLAIYQVMGQDCGPSKCRARLRMRTTQHQRPILHRPELGWLCQEFEFPWMVALLDTRGIYLGGGAIISPKVVITAKSVTDNLTEDQLIVRAGEWDLKTYSEQLPHVEARIRSIVRHPGFAKYNGANNVALLFLRTPLKFTQHIKPICLPPDNRNFDYSRCIF
;
A
#
# COMPACT_ATOMS: atom_id res chain seq x y z
N MET A 1 -8.38 35.35 -17.89
CA MET A 1 -7.21 34.45 -17.73
C MET A 1 -7.62 33.26 -16.87
N ARG A 2 -8.02 32.13 -17.48
CA ARG A 2 -8.45 30.91 -16.76
C ARG A 2 -7.22 30.14 -16.27
N ARG A 3 -7.14 29.88 -14.97
CA ARG A 3 -6.00 29.22 -14.30
C ARG A 3 -5.78 27.80 -14.84
N LEU A 4 -4.63 27.56 -15.47
CA LEU A 4 -4.11 26.25 -15.92
C LEU A 4 -3.69 25.28 -14.77
N HIS A 5 -4.11 25.54 -13.52
CA HIS A 5 -3.64 24.79 -12.35
C HIS A 5 -4.28 23.39 -12.18
N GLY A 6 -5.28 23.04 -13.01
CA GLY A 6 -6.01 21.77 -12.90
C GLY A 6 -5.54 20.63 -13.82
N ILE A 7 -4.74 20.91 -14.85
CA ILE A 7 -4.37 19.91 -15.88
C ILE A 7 -3.09 19.17 -15.50
N LEU A 8 -2.13 19.88 -14.90
CA LEU A 8 -0.84 19.35 -14.52
C LEU A 8 -0.92 18.13 -13.55
N PRO A 9 -1.70 18.16 -12.45
CA PRO A 9 -1.79 17.00 -11.54
C PRO A 9 -2.50 15.79 -12.17
N ILE A 10 -3.42 16.01 -13.11
CA ILE A 10 -4.09 14.94 -13.86
C ILE A 10 -3.13 14.29 -14.84
N LEU A 11 -2.32 15.09 -15.56
CA LEU A 11 -1.29 14.58 -16.45
C LEU A 11 -0.23 13.75 -15.69
N PHE A 12 0.16 14.18 -14.49
CA PHE A 12 1.09 13.43 -13.63
C PHE A 12 0.50 12.11 -13.13
N LEU A 13 -0.79 12.08 -12.75
CA LEU A 13 -1.49 10.84 -12.38
C LEU A 13 -1.59 9.88 -13.57
N LEU A 14 -1.97 10.39 -14.75
CA LEU A 14 -2.08 9.58 -15.98
C LEU A 14 -0.71 9.08 -16.46
N LEU A 15 0.34 9.90 -16.43
CA LEU A 15 1.71 9.48 -16.75
C LEU A 15 2.23 8.45 -15.74
N ALA A 16 1.93 8.62 -14.45
CA ALA A 16 2.34 7.68 -13.42
C ALA A 16 1.60 6.34 -13.53
N ILE A 17 0.32 6.34 -13.92
CA ILE A 17 -0.43 5.12 -14.23
C ILE A 17 0.13 4.46 -15.50
N TYR A 18 0.37 5.24 -16.57
CA TYR A 18 0.88 4.73 -17.84
C TYR A 18 2.30 4.13 -17.73
N GLN A 19 3.16 4.64 -16.83
CA GLN A 19 4.48 4.07 -16.55
C GLN A 19 4.45 2.73 -15.80
N VAL A 20 3.30 2.34 -15.24
CA VAL A 20 3.15 1.16 -14.36
C VAL A 20 2.34 0.04 -15.04
N MET A 21 1.54 0.41 -16.05
CA MET A 21 0.84 -0.49 -16.96
C MET A 21 1.82 -1.46 -17.66
N GLY A 22 1.91 -2.73 -17.24
CA GLY A 22 2.69 -3.71 -17.99
C GLY A 22 3.19 -4.97 -17.28
N GLN A 23 2.70 -5.33 -16.10
CA GLN A 23 3.09 -6.57 -15.44
C GLN A 23 1.82 -7.35 -15.08
N ASP A 24 1.82 -8.67 -15.23
CA ASP A 24 0.76 -9.59 -14.77
C ASP A 24 1.25 -10.35 -13.53
N CYS A 25 0.48 -10.32 -12.45
CA CYS A 25 0.83 -10.93 -11.17
C CYS A 25 -0.25 -11.95 -10.82
N GLY A 26 0.16 -13.20 -10.58
CA GLY A 26 -0.72 -14.35 -10.40
C GLY A 26 -1.55 -14.33 -9.10
N PRO A 27 -2.47 -15.31 -8.95
CA PRO A 27 -3.46 -15.34 -7.88
C PRO A 27 -2.88 -15.83 -6.53
N SER A 28 -3.17 -15.11 -5.45
CA SER A 28 -2.94 -15.52 -4.04
C SER A 28 -4.28 -15.65 -3.29
N LYS A 29 -4.31 -16.32 -2.13
CA LYS A 29 -5.56 -16.82 -1.51
C LYS A 29 -5.82 -16.37 -0.06
N CYS A 30 -4.91 -15.70 0.64
CA CYS A 30 -5.15 -15.26 2.03
C CYS A 30 -5.47 -13.77 2.19
N ARG A 31 -6.22 -13.42 3.24
CA ARG A 31 -6.63 -12.04 3.60
C ARG A 31 -5.48 -11.22 4.18
N ALA A 32 -4.94 -10.27 3.41
CA ALA A 32 -3.83 -9.41 3.82
C ALA A 32 -4.21 -8.46 4.97
N ARG A 33 -4.02 -8.91 6.22
CA ARG A 33 -4.22 -8.10 7.43
C ARG A 33 -2.93 -8.00 8.22
N LEU A 34 -2.36 -6.79 8.31
CA LEU A 34 -1.24 -6.51 9.20
C LEU A 34 -1.67 -6.72 10.65
N ARG A 35 -0.86 -7.43 11.43
CA ARG A 35 -1.22 -7.80 12.81
C ARG A 35 -1.06 -6.60 13.75
N MET A 36 -2.17 -5.97 14.16
CA MET A 36 -2.17 -4.86 15.13
C MET A 36 -2.55 -5.32 16.54
N ARG A 37 -2.09 -4.62 17.60
CA ARG A 37 -2.50 -4.89 19.00
C ARG A 37 -3.95 -4.44 19.19
N THR A 38 -4.82 -5.34 19.65
CA THR A 38 -5.87 -4.96 20.59
C THR A 38 -5.32 -5.22 21.99
N THR A 39 -5.48 -4.26 22.89
CA THR A 39 -5.04 -4.36 24.28
C THR A 39 -5.96 -5.32 25.04
N GLN A 40 -5.61 -6.60 25.15
CA GLN A 40 -5.83 -7.38 26.38
C GLN A 40 -5.07 -8.73 26.36
N HIS A 41 -4.21 -8.88 27.37
CA HIS A 41 -3.62 -10.10 27.92
C HIS A 41 -2.77 -11.04 27.04
N GLN A 42 -1.53 -11.19 27.49
CA GLN A 42 -0.48 -12.07 26.99
C GLN A 42 -0.80 -13.55 27.23
N ARG A 43 -0.67 -14.37 26.18
CA ARG A 43 -0.10 -15.72 26.28
C ARG A 43 0.84 -15.95 25.10
N PRO A 44 1.97 -16.65 25.29
CA PRO A 44 2.86 -17.00 24.18
C PRO A 44 2.16 -17.99 23.28
N ILE A 45 1.98 -17.66 22.00
CA ILE A 45 1.21 -18.47 21.06
C ILE A 45 2.17 -19.44 20.36
N LEU A 46 2.19 -20.67 20.88
CA LEU A 46 2.49 -21.88 20.12
C LEU A 46 1.55 -21.94 18.90
N HIS A 47 2.07 -22.26 17.71
CA HIS A 47 1.31 -22.41 16.47
C HIS A 47 -0.05 -23.09 16.71
N ARG A 48 -1.14 -22.32 16.65
CA ARG A 48 -2.51 -22.83 16.74
C ARG A 48 -3.11 -22.80 15.33
N PRO A 49 -3.34 -23.95 14.68
CA PRO A 49 -3.79 -24.02 13.29
C PRO A 49 -5.26 -23.65 13.07
N GLU A 50 -6.01 -23.26 14.11
CA GLU A 50 -7.47 -23.10 14.05
C GLU A 50 -7.96 -21.71 13.56
N LEU A 51 -7.05 -20.76 13.30
CA LEU A 51 -7.38 -19.48 12.66
C LEU A 51 -6.72 -19.46 11.28
N GLY A 52 -7.30 -20.18 10.30
CA GLY A 52 -6.84 -20.26 8.91
C GLY A 52 -6.94 -18.95 8.10
N TRP A 53 -6.71 -17.80 8.73
CA TRP A 53 -6.89 -16.45 8.19
C TRP A 53 -5.60 -15.61 8.18
N LEU A 54 -4.50 -16.15 8.69
CA LEU A 54 -3.22 -15.45 8.71
C LEU A 54 -2.46 -15.73 7.41
N CYS A 55 -2.04 -14.66 6.73
CA CYS A 55 -1.18 -14.78 5.56
C CYS A 55 0.16 -15.36 5.97
N GLN A 56 0.73 -16.16 5.08
CA GLN A 56 2.09 -16.65 5.25
C GLN A 56 3.08 -15.48 5.09
N GLU A 57 4.27 -15.63 5.68
CA GLU A 57 5.36 -14.70 5.42
C GLU A 57 5.59 -14.62 3.90
N PHE A 58 5.73 -13.41 3.37
CA PHE A 58 5.99 -13.14 1.95
C PHE A 58 4.86 -13.44 0.95
N GLU A 59 3.65 -13.80 1.40
CA GLU A 59 2.53 -14.12 0.48
C GLU A 59 2.08 -12.90 -0.37
N PHE A 60 2.18 -11.70 0.20
CA PHE A 60 1.79 -10.44 -0.44
C PHE A 60 2.92 -9.42 -0.41
N PRO A 61 3.98 -9.62 -1.22
CA PRO A 61 5.21 -8.82 -1.15
C PRO A 61 5.02 -7.36 -1.59
N TRP A 62 3.86 -7.02 -2.15
CA TRP A 62 3.49 -5.64 -2.51
C TRP A 62 2.83 -4.86 -1.39
N MET A 63 2.40 -5.51 -0.31
CA MET A 63 1.71 -4.82 0.78
C MET A 63 2.68 -3.90 1.53
N VAL A 64 2.21 -2.69 1.83
CA VAL A 64 2.92 -1.75 2.69
C VAL A 64 2.03 -1.25 3.81
N ALA A 65 2.65 -0.99 4.96
CA ALA A 65 2.05 -0.24 6.04
C ALA A 65 2.37 1.25 5.87
N LEU A 66 1.36 2.10 6.00
CA LEU A 66 1.52 3.55 6.09
C LEU A 66 1.50 3.94 7.56
N LEU A 67 2.58 4.56 8.02
CA LEU A 67 2.81 4.90 9.42
C LEU A 67 3.00 6.40 9.57
N ASP A 68 2.61 6.95 10.72
CA ASP A 68 3.05 8.28 11.11
C ASP A 68 4.51 8.24 11.64
N THR A 69 5.08 9.41 11.94
CA THR A 69 6.45 9.53 12.47
C THR A 69 6.65 8.91 13.85
N ARG A 70 5.56 8.54 14.55
CA ARG A 70 5.59 7.83 15.83
C ARG A 70 5.44 6.31 15.64
N GLY A 71 5.35 5.83 14.40
CA GLY A 71 5.14 4.42 14.07
C GLY A 71 3.68 3.97 14.22
N ILE A 72 2.72 4.88 14.34
CA ILE A 72 1.30 4.54 14.42
C ILE A 72 0.78 4.21 13.02
N TYR A 73 0.09 3.08 12.92
CA TYR A 73 -0.53 2.65 11.66
C TYR A 73 -1.70 3.57 11.25
N LEU A 74 -1.62 4.08 10.03
CA LEU A 74 -2.61 4.97 9.40
C LEU A 74 -3.43 4.25 8.33
N GLY A 75 -2.85 3.28 7.63
CA GLY A 75 -3.53 2.58 6.55
C GLY A 75 -2.58 1.70 5.73
N GLY A 76 -3.12 1.08 4.70
CA GLY A 76 -2.39 0.20 3.79
C GLY A 76 -2.09 0.86 2.45
N GLY A 77 -1.17 0.27 1.71
CA GLY A 77 -0.94 0.57 0.30
C GLY A 77 -0.37 -0.63 -0.44
N ALA A 78 -0.15 -0.45 -1.73
CA ALA A 78 0.53 -1.44 -2.56
C ALA A 78 1.69 -0.82 -3.33
N ILE A 79 2.83 -1.52 -3.40
CA ILE A 79 3.95 -1.16 -4.26
C ILE A 79 3.52 -1.40 -5.70
N ILE A 80 3.67 -0.40 -6.56
CA ILE A 80 3.39 -0.55 -8.00
C ILE A 80 4.65 -0.32 -8.85
N SER A 81 5.68 0.30 -8.28
CA SER A 81 7.02 0.40 -8.86
C SER A 81 8.06 0.64 -7.76
N PRO A 82 9.38 0.57 -8.03
CA PRO A 82 10.40 0.78 -7.01
C PRO A 82 10.28 2.11 -6.26
N LYS A 83 9.69 3.14 -6.86
CA LYS A 83 9.54 4.48 -6.26
C LYS A 83 8.09 4.90 -6.05
N VAL A 84 7.11 4.03 -6.31
CA VAL A 84 5.70 4.43 -6.27
C VAL A 84 4.88 3.41 -5.51
N VAL A 85 4.11 3.92 -4.55
CA VAL A 85 3.09 3.18 -3.80
C VAL A 85 1.73 3.80 -4.10
N ILE A 86 0.73 2.96 -4.36
CA ILE A 86 -0.68 3.35 -4.44
C ILE A 86 -1.36 3.16 -3.09
N THR A 87 -2.23 4.08 -2.72
CA THR A 87 -3.05 4.00 -1.50
C THR A 87 -4.38 4.73 -1.69
N ALA A 88 -5.24 4.70 -0.68
CA ALA A 88 -6.45 5.49 -0.64
C ALA A 88 -6.13 6.97 -0.33
N LYS A 89 -6.76 7.89 -1.04
CA LYS A 89 -6.66 9.33 -0.77
C LYS A 89 -7.00 9.63 0.68
N SER A 90 -8.07 9.03 1.21
CA SER A 90 -8.54 9.24 2.58
C SER A 90 -7.52 8.90 3.66
N VAL A 91 -6.58 7.97 3.40
CA VAL A 91 -5.48 7.66 4.34
C VAL A 91 -4.46 8.80 4.41
N THR A 92 -4.30 9.53 3.31
CA THR A 92 -3.33 10.63 3.18
C THR A 92 -3.92 12.00 3.53
N ASP A 93 -5.16 12.05 4.02
CA ASP A 93 -5.85 13.32 4.28
C ASP A 93 -5.19 14.08 5.43
N ASN A 94 -4.94 15.37 5.20
CA ASN A 94 -4.28 16.27 6.15
C ASN A 94 -2.86 15.87 6.56
N LEU A 95 -2.21 14.97 5.82
CA LEU A 95 -0.82 14.59 6.05
C LEU A 95 0.11 15.29 5.06
N THR A 96 1.25 15.78 5.55
CA THR A 96 2.37 16.22 4.71
C THR A 96 3.34 15.07 4.45
N GLU A 97 4.23 15.24 3.48
CA GLU A 97 5.24 14.25 3.07
C GLU A 97 6.13 13.80 4.25
N ASP A 98 6.49 14.71 5.15
CA ASP A 98 7.36 14.42 6.29
C ASP A 98 6.62 13.76 7.47
N GLN A 99 5.28 13.71 7.43
CA GLN A 99 4.44 13.07 8.46
C GLN A 99 4.12 11.60 8.14
N LEU A 100 4.53 11.11 6.96
CA LEU A 100 4.16 9.79 6.45
C LEU A 100 5.40 8.95 6.15
N ILE A 101 5.37 7.70 6.59
CA ILE A 101 6.40 6.69 6.32
C ILE A 101 5.74 5.49 5.65
N VAL A 102 6.38 4.98 4.59
CA VAL A 102 6.02 3.70 3.98
C VAL A 102 6.92 2.62 4.57
N ARG A 103 6.33 1.57 5.15
CA ARG A 103 7.06 0.38 5.59
C ARG A 103 6.68 -0.81 4.69
N ALA A 104 7.67 -1.34 3.96
CA ALA A 104 7.53 -2.45 3.04
C ALA A 104 8.17 -3.73 3.59
N GLY A 105 7.65 -4.90 3.19
CA GLY A 105 8.17 -6.19 3.63
C GLY A 105 7.84 -6.53 5.09
N GLU A 106 6.82 -5.89 5.66
CA GLU A 106 6.38 -6.14 7.02
C GLU A 106 5.39 -7.31 7.07
N TRP A 107 5.46 -8.13 8.12
CA TRP A 107 4.52 -9.23 8.35
C TRP A 107 3.82 -9.11 9.70
N ASP A 108 4.56 -8.86 10.79
CA ASP A 108 4.00 -8.64 12.13
C ASP A 108 4.54 -7.34 12.72
N LEU A 109 3.73 -6.27 12.68
CA LEU A 109 4.06 -4.96 13.24
C LEU A 109 4.41 -4.98 14.75
N LYS A 110 4.25 -6.12 15.44
CA LYS A 110 4.56 -6.29 16.86
C LYS A 110 5.96 -6.82 17.11
N THR A 111 6.62 -7.36 16.09
CA THR A 111 7.93 -8.01 16.21
C THR A 111 8.94 -7.44 15.24
N TYR A 112 10.20 -7.81 15.45
CA TYR A 112 11.33 -7.53 14.58
C TYR A 112 12.14 -8.80 14.33
N SER A 113 11.51 -9.96 14.52
CA SER A 113 12.13 -11.29 14.47
C SER A 113 11.92 -12.01 13.14
N GLU A 114 11.35 -11.30 12.15
CA GLU A 114 11.14 -11.79 10.79
C GLU A 114 12.50 -12.14 10.15
N GLN A 115 12.49 -13.14 9.26
CA GLN A 115 13.73 -13.61 8.63
C GLN A 115 14.38 -12.51 7.77
N LEU A 116 13.54 -11.70 7.12
CA LEU A 116 13.98 -10.52 6.40
C LEU A 116 13.41 -9.25 7.03
N PRO A 117 14.25 -8.25 7.33
CA PRO A 117 13.78 -7.02 7.93
C PRO A 117 12.90 -6.24 6.96
N HIS A 118 11.90 -5.54 7.50
CA HIS A 118 11.15 -4.54 6.74
C HIS A 118 12.06 -3.37 6.32
N VAL A 119 11.60 -2.60 5.34
CA VAL A 119 12.28 -1.40 4.84
C VAL A 119 11.35 -0.21 4.99
N GLU A 120 11.84 0.86 5.61
CA GLU A 120 11.14 2.13 5.68
C GLU A 120 11.63 3.10 4.60
N ALA A 121 10.69 3.77 3.94
CA ALA A 121 10.94 4.76 2.92
C ALA A 121 10.19 6.07 3.22
N ARG A 122 10.90 7.20 3.12
CA ARG A 122 10.32 8.54 3.25
C ARG A 122 9.63 8.97 1.96
N ILE A 123 8.61 9.81 2.11
CA ILE A 123 7.86 10.35 0.97
C ILE A 123 8.57 11.58 0.38
N ARG A 124 8.63 11.63 -0.94
CA ARG A 124 9.07 12.77 -1.74
C ARG A 124 7.90 13.69 -2.08
N SER A 125 6.78 13.10 -2.49
CA SER A 125 5.57 13.85 -2.85
C SER A 125 4.33 12.96 -2.78
N ILE A 126 3.21 13.55 -2.38
CA ILE A 126 1.89 12.90 -2.37
C ILE A 126 1.02 13.48 -3.49
N VAL A 127 0.60 12.64 -4.44
CA VAL A 127 -0.34 13.02 -5.50
C VAL A 127 -1.71 12.43 -5.17
N ARG A 128 -2.66 13.28 -4.81
CA ARG A 128 -4.04 12.89 -4.48
C ARG A 128 -4.93 13.09 -5.69
N HIS A 129 -5.85 12.17 -5.95
CA HIS A 129 -6.76 12.32 -7.07
C HIS A 129 -7.67 13.56 -6.86
N PRO A 130 -7.69 14.52 -7.81
CA PRO A 130 -8.39 15.80 -7.62
C PRO A 130 -9.92 15.64 -7.59
N GLY A 131 -10.43 14.60 -8.24
CA GLY A 131 -11.87 14.26 -8.26
C GLY A 131 -12.38 13.46 -7.06
N PHE A 132 -11.63 13.36 -5.94
CA PHE A 132 -12.10 12.60 -4.78
C PHE A 132 -13.40 13.19 -4.21
N ALA A 133 -14.46 12.39 -4.19
CA ALA A 133 -15.76 12.79 -3.67
C ALA A 133 -16.04 12.05 -2.35
N LYS A 134 -15.92 12.78 -1.22
CA LYS A 134 -16.09 12.21 0.13
C LYS A 134 -17.46 11.57 0.36
N TYR A 135 -18.50 12.08 -0.30
CA TYR A 135 -19.88 11.61 -0.13
C TYR A 135 -20.09 10.16 -0.58
N ASN A 136 -19.53 9.76 -1.72
CA ASN A 136 -19.71 8.43 -2.30
C ASN A 136 -18.41 7.62 -2.41
N GLY A 137 -17.28 8.17 -1.96
CA GLY A 137 -15.97 7.53 -2.03
C GLY A 137 -15.38 7.45 -3.44
N ALA A 138 -15.99 8.09 -4.44
CA ALA A 138 -15.47 8.08 -5.80
C ALA A 138 -14.07 8.70 -5.85
N ASN A 139 -13.20 8.08 -6.67
CA ASN A 139 -11.81 8.49 -6.85
C ASN A 139 -10.98 8.53 -5.55
N ASN A 140 -11.22 7.59 -4.64
CA ASN A 140 -10.43 7.45 -3.40
C ASN A 140 -9.05 6.83 -3.66
N VAL A 141 -8.19 7.55 -4.38
CA VAL A 141 -6.86 7.08 -4.77
C VAL A 141 -5.80 8.17 -4.64
N ALA A 142 -4.63 7.78 -4.15
CA ALA A 142 -3.44 8.62 -4.09
C ALA A 142 -2.19 7.81 -4.45
N LEU A 143 -1.19 8.50 -4.99
CA LEU A 143 0.13 7.97 -5.28
C LEU A 143 1.15 8.61 -4.35
N LEU A 144 1.98 7.77 -3.76
CA LEU A 144 3.10 8.15 -2.91
C LEU A 144 4.40 7.93 -3.69
N PHE A 145 5.11 9.01 -3.98
CA PHE A 145 6.44 8.92 -4.59
C PHE A 145 7.48 8.87 -3.48
N LEU A 146 8.31 7.83 -3.48
CA LEU A 146 9.34 7.60 -2.46
C LEU A 146 10.60 8.41 -2.77
N ARG A 147 11.31 8.89 -1.73
CA ARG A 147 12.61 9.58 -1.90
C ARG A 147 13.68 8.62 -2.42
N THR A 148 13.70 7.41 -1.88
CA THR A 148 14.63 6.33 -2.25
C THR A 148 13.85 5.17 -2.86
N PRO A 149 14.39 4.52 -3.92
CA PRO A 149 13.74 3.34 -4.47
C PRO A 149 13.83 2.17 -3.49
N LEU A 150 12.75 1.42 -3.37
CA LEU A 150 12.74 0.10 -2.72
C LEU A 150 13.59 -0.86 -3.56
N LYS A 151 14.45 -1.63 -2.88
CA LYS A 151 15.15 -2.75 -3.49
C LYS A 151 14.21 -3.95 -3.43
N PHE A 152 13.91 -4.54 -4.59
CA PHE A 152 13.06 -5.72 -4.63
C PHE A 152 13.80 -6.94 -4.09
N THR A 153 13.08 -7.71 -3.28
CA THR A 153 13.54 -8.90 -2.55
C THR A 153 12.43 -9.95 -2.62
N GLN A 154 12.57 -11.08 -1.92
CA GLN A 154 11.47 -12.06 -1.87
C GLN A 154 10.20 -11.49 -1.23
N HIS A 155 10.34 -10.59 -0.27
CA HIS A 155 9.26 -10.03 0.55
C HIS A 155 8.84 -8.61 0.17
N ILE A 156 9.52 -8.00 -0.81
CA ILE A 156 9.23 -6.66 -1.34
C ILE A 156 9.22 -6.73 -2.86
N LYS A 157 8.03 -6.71 -3.47
CA LYS A 157 7.82 -6.77 -4.92
C LYS A 157 6.60 -5.95 -5.31
N PRO A 158 6.51 -5.44 -6.54
CA PRO A 158 5.35 -4.68 -6.97
C PRO A 158 4.15 -5.59 -7.26
N ILE A 159 2.95 -5.03 -7.13
CA ILE A 159 1.73 -5.56 -7.74
C ILE A 159 1.56 -4.94 -9.13
N CYS A 160 0.83 -5.68 -9.93
CA CYS A 160 0.43 -5.39 -11.27
C CYS A 160 -0.82 -4.51 -11.32
N LEU A 161 -0.83 -3.48 -12.18
CA LEU A 161 -2.04 -2.71 -12.47
C LEU A 161 -2.80 -3.29 -13.67
N PRO A 162 -4.14 -3.32 -13.61
CA PRO A 162 -4.94 -3.82 -14.73
C PRO A 162 -4.97 -2.84 -15.90
N PRO A 163 -5.18 -3.34 -17.13
CA PRO A 163 -5.59 -2.48 -18.24
C PRO A 163 -6.94 -1.82 -18.02
N ASP A 164 -7.11 -0.70 -18.70
CA ASP A 164 -8.36 0.04 -18.75
C ASP A 164 -9.52 -0.89 -19.15
N ASN A 165 -10.66 -0.76 -18.47
CA ASN A 165 -11.88 -1.55 -18.70
C ASN A 165 -11.72 -3.07 -18.53
N ARG A 166 -10.73 -3.55 -17.78
CA ARG A 166 -10.65 -4.97 -17.40
C ARG A 166 -11.85 -5.35 -16.52
N ASN A 167 -12.61 -6.36 -16.96
CA ASN A 167 -13.60 -7.00 -16.12
C ASN A 167 -12.91 -7.97 -15.16
N PHE A 168 -13.18 -7.81 -13.87
CA PHE A 168 -12.65 -8.67 -12.82
C PHE A 168 -13.68 -9.71 -12.40
N ASP A 169 -13.25 -10.96 -12.33
CA ASP A 169 -13.95 -11.98 -11.57
C ASP A 169 -13.57 -11.83 -10.09
N TYR A 170 -14.47 -11.22 -9.33
CA TYR A 170 -14.26 -10.92 -7.91
C TYR A 170 -14.27 -12.16 -7.01
N SER A 171 -14.66 -13.34 -7.52
CA SER A 171 -14.68 -14.58 -6.73
C SER A 171 -13.28 -15.04 -6.30
N ARG A 172 -12.25 -14.54 -6.98
CA ARG A 172 -10.84 -14.87 -6.72
C ARG A 172 -10.06 -13.71 -6.10
N CYS A 173 -10.75 -12.61 -5.77
CA CYS A 173 -10.14 -11.48 -5.07
C CYS A 173 -9.95 -11.77 -3.58
N ILE A 174 -9.05 -11.01 -2.99
CA ILE A 174 -8.71 -11.07 -1.57
C ILE A 174 -9.24 -9.79 -0.92
N PHE A 175 -10.04 -9.94 0.15
CA PHE A 175 -10.67 -8.86 0.93
C PHE A 175 -10.31 -8.97 2.40
#